data_AF-A0A2E4F8I6-F1
#
_entry.id   AF-A0A2E4F8I6-F1
#
_cell.length_a   1.000
_cell.length_b   1.000
_cell.length_c   1.000
_cell.angle_alpha   90.00
_cell.angle_beta   90.00
_cell.angle_gamma   90.00
#
_symmetry.space_group_name_H-M   'P 1'
#
loop_
_entity.id
_entity.type
_entity.pdbx_description
1 polymer ?
#
loop_
_entity_poly.entity_id
_entity_poly.type
_entity_poly.pdbx_seq_one_letter_code
_entity_poly.pdbx_strand_id
1 'polypeptide(L)'
;MRDKVNLRAAFGRITEPWSPVVAGELNGQQVKLAKARGSYIWHHHEHEDELFLVIEGTLDMHLKDDRGAARVVTLEEGEFYIVPRGVEHKPEARGGDAHMLLFEPSSTRSTGAVDHAYSLEPEELATLEDL
;
A
#
# COMPACT_ATOMS: atom_id res chain seq x y z
N MET A 1 -16.55 -0.15 -19.42
CA MET A 1 -16.86 -1.48 -18.85
C MET A 1 -15.62 -1.86 -18.05
N ARG A 2 -15.74 -2.19 -16.76
CA ARG A 2 -14.56 -2.57 -15.97
C ARG A 2 -14.13 -3.96 -16.43
N ASP A 3 -13.05 -4.04 -17.18
CA ASP A 3 -12.46 -5.30 -17.63
C ASP A 3 -11.73 -6.02 -16.49
N LYS A 4 -11.51 -7.33 -16.64
CA LYS A 4 -10.75 -8.11 -15.65
C LYS A 4 -9.30 -7.61 -15.56
N VAL A 5 -8.78 -7.50 -14.35
CA VAL A 5 -7.36 -7.18 -14.11
C VAL A 5 -6.56 -8.46 -13.92
N ASN A 6 -5.48 -8.63 -14.69
CA ASN A 6 -4.47 -9.65 -14.44
C ASN A 6 -3.33 -9.02 -13.63
N LEU A 7 -3.15 -9.45 -12.37
CA LEU A 7 -2.16 -8.82 -11.47
C LEU A 7 -0.74 -8.87 -12.03
N ARG A 8 -0.32 -10.00 -12.59
CA ARG A 8 1.03 -10.15 -13.18
C ARG A 8 1.26 -9.13 -14.31
N ALA A 9 0.30 -8.99 -15.22
CA ALA A 9 0.39 -8.01 -16.31
C ALA A 9 0.34 -6.57 -15.78
N ALA A 10 -0.51 -6.29 -14.79
CA ALA A 10 -0.62 -4.97 -14.17
C ALA A 10 0.67 -4.53 -13.47
N PHE A 11 1.26 -5.38 -12.62
CA PHE A 11 2.57 -5.10 -12.02
C PHE A 11 3.67 -4.94 -13.06
N GLY A 12 3.57 -5.58 -14.23
CA GLY A 12 4.50 -5.37 -15.34
C GLY A 12 4.52 -3.92 -15.88
N ARG A 13 3.46 -3.15 -15.65
CA ARG A 13 3.32 -1.74 -16.09
C ARG A 13 3.73 -0.73 -15.03
N ILE A 14 3.80 -1.13 -13.76
CA ILE A 14 4.20 -0.26 -12.65
C ILE A 14 5.73 -0.24 -12.57
N THR A 15 6.35 0.91 -12.74
CA THR A 15 7.82 1.05 -12.71
C THR A 15 8.33 1.77 -11.47
N GLU A 16 7.56 2.75 -10.97
CA GLU A 16 7.97 3.57 -9.84
C GLU A 16 7.61 2.88 -8.50
N PRO A 17 8.59 2.62 -7.61
CA PRO A 17 8.30 2.11 -6.28
C PRO A 17 7.56 3.16 -5.45
N TRP A 18 6.71 2.69 -4.54
CA TRP A 18 5.91 3.49 -3.61
C TRP A 18 4.93 4.47 -4.28
N SER A 19 4.65 4.27 -5.57
CA SER A 19 3.61 4.99 -6.30
C SER A 19 2.42 4.05 -6.54
N PRO A 20 1.43 3.99 -5.63
CA PRO A 20 0.27 3.13 -5.78
C PRO A 20 -0.60 3.56 -6.96
N VAL A 21 -1.16 2.57 -7.66
CA VAL A 21 -2.00 2.78 -8.85
C VAL A 21 -3.36 2.14 -8.63
N VAL A 22 -4.44 2.85 -8.91
CA VAL A 22 -5.81 2.35 -8.74
C VAL A 22 -6.14 1.33 -9.83
N ALA A 23 -6.37 0.08 -9.42
CA ALA A 23 -6.74 -1.02 -10.30
C ALA A 23 -8.26 -1.27 -10.36
N GLY A 24 -9.00 -0.77 -9.38
CA GLY A 24 -10.45 -0.86 -9.34
C GLY A 24 -11.03 -0.22 -8.09
N GLU A 25 -12.35 -0.06 -8.08
CA GLU A 25 -13.08 0.50 -6.96
C GLU A 25 -14.41 -0.24 -6.77
N LEU A 26 -14.80 -0.47 -5.53
CA LEU A 26 -16.08 -1.05 -5.15
C LEU A 26 -16.56 -0.50 -3.82
N ASN A 27 -17.81 -0.06 -3.74
CA ASN A 27 -18.45 0.39 -2.50
C ASN A 27 -17.62 1.45 -1.71
N GLY A 28 -16.96 2.37 -2.41
CA GLY A 28 -16.09 3.38 -1.78
C GLY A 28 -14.74 2.85 -1.28
N GLN A 29 -14.36 1.62 -1.66
CA GLN A 29 -13.05 1.02 -1.43
C GLN A 29 -12.27 0.95 -2.74
N GLN A 30 -10.98 1.20 -2.70
CA GLN A 30 -10.09 1.03 -3.85
C GLN A 30 -9.24 -0.21 -3.69
N VAL A 31 -9.06 -0.93 -4.80
CA VAL A 31 -8.00 -1.91 -4.98
C VAL A 31 -6.85 -1.20 -5.66
N LYS A 32 -5.75 -0.99 -4.94
CA LYS A 32 -4.54 -0.36 -5.48
C LYS A 32 -3.44 -1.39 -5.64
N LEU A 33 -2.53 -1.17 -6.58
CA LEU A 33 -1.34 -1.98 -6.79
C LEU A 33 -0.12 -1.11 -6.62
N ALA A 34 0.86 -1.58 -5.85
CA ALA A 34 2.10 -0.86 -5.61
C ALA A 34 3.30 -1.80 -5.69
N LYS A 35 4.42 -1.27 -6.17
CA LYS A 35 5.73 -1.89 -5.98
C LYS A 35 6.43 -1.22 -4.81
N ALA A 36 7.17 -1.97 -4.04
CA ALA A 36 7.92 -1.50 -2.89
C ALA A 36 9.40 -1.80 -3.10
N ARG A 37 10.28 -0.87 -2.72
CA ARG A 37 11.74 -1.05 -2.72
C ARG A 37 12.36 -0.34 -1.52
N GLY A 38 13.14 -1.05 -0.72
CA GLY A 38 13.74 -0.50 0.50
C GLY A 38 12.69 -0.11 1.54
N SER A 39 12.97 0.90 2.36
CA SER A 39 12.02 1.43 3.35
C SER A 39 11.12 2.51 2.77
N TYR A 40 9.84 2.48 3.14
CA TYR A 40 8.96 3.64 3.05
C TYR A 40 9.13 4.58 4.25
N ILE A 41 8.16 5.47 4.48
CA ILE A 41 8.15 6.39 5.63
C ILE A 41 7.22 5.91 6.74
N TRP A 42 7.46 6.37 7.96
CA TRP A 42 6.49 6.23 9.04
C TRP A 42 5.28 7.13 8.80
N HIS A 43 4.09 6.55 8.89
CA HIS A 43 2.82 7.26 8.73
C HIS A 43 1.70 6.51 9.47
N HIS A 44 0.51 7.11 9.52
CA HIS A 44 -0.71 6.48 10.02
C HIS A 44 -1.92 7.12 9.33
N HIS A 45 -3.00 6.35 9.26
CA HIS A 45 -4.30 6.84 8.80
C HIS A 45 -5.22 6.99 10.01
N GLU A 46 -5.78 8.17 10.23
CA GLU A 46 -6.56 8.46 11.44
C GLU A 46 -7.91 7.71 11.44
N HIS A 47 -8.51 7.50 10.26
CA HIS A 47 -9.89 7.01 10.16
C HIS A 47 -10.02 5.69 9.41
N GLU A 48 -8.97 5.27 8.70
CA GLU A 48 -8.99 4.18 7.74
C GLU A 48 -8.11 3.02 8.19
N ASP A 49 -8.65 1.81 8.09
CA ASP A 49 -7.81 0.61 8.08
C ASP A 49 -7.24 0.44 6.67
N GLU A 50 -6.02 -0.08 6.56
CA GLU A 50 -5.37 -0.37 5.28
C GLU A 50 -4.90 -1.83 5.25
N LEU A 51 -5.30 -2.56 4.21
CA LEU A 51 -4.85 -3.92 3.98
C LEU A 51 -3.66 -3.94 3.02
N PHE A 52 -2.62 -4.68 3.38
CA PHE A 52 -1.47 -5.02 2.53
C PHE A 52 -1.50 -6.52 2.25
N LEU A 53 -1.68 -6.92 0.99
CA LEU A 53 -1.53 -8.31 0.53
C LEU A 53 -0.27 -8.41 -0.33
N VAL A 54 0.69 -9.23 0.09
CA VAL A 54 1.92 -9.46 -0.67
C VAL A 54 1.65 -10.43 -1.81
N ILE A 55 1.91 -9.99 -3.03
CA ILE A 55 1.76 -10.78 -4.26
C ILE A 55 3.09 -11.40 -4.69
N GLU A 56 4.20 -10.71 -4.46
CA GLU A 56 5.56 -11.16 -4.79
C GLU A 56 6.56 -10.53 -3.81
N GLY A 57 7.59 -11.27 -3.41
CA GLY A 57 8.63 -10.78 -2.49
C GLY A 57 8.23 -10.86 -1.02
N THR A 58 8.82 -9.98 -0.20
CA THR A 58 8.63 -9.98 1.26
C THR A 58 8.53 -8.56 1.78
N LEU A 59 7.55 -8.30 2.64
CA LEU A 59 7.31 -7.00 3.25
C LEU A 59 7.43 -7.10 4.77
N ASP A 60 8.30 -6.28 5.36
CA ASP A 60 8.30 -6.03 6.79
C ASP A 60 7.41 -4.83 7.09
N MET A 61 6.35 -5.07 7.85
CA MET A 61 5.52 -4.01 8.41
C MET A 61 6.03 -3.67 9.81
N HIS A 62 6.73 -2.54 9.92
CA HIS A 62 7.11 -1.98 11.22
C HIS A 62 5.90 -1.26 11.82
N LEU A 63 5.60 -1.53 13.08
CA LEU A 63 4.44 -1.00 13.80
C LEU A 63 4.89 -0.41 15.12
N LYS A 64 4.31 0.72 15.53
CA LYS A 64 4.41 1.22 16.90
C LYS A 64 3.03 1.16 17.55
N ASP A 65 2.99 0.68 18.78
CA ASP A 65 1.79 0.83 19.61
C ASP A 65 1.71 2.23 20.23
N ASP A 66 0.60 2.53 20.91
CA ASP A 66 0.35 3.81 21.61
C ASP A 66 1.41 4.15 22.68
N ARG A 67 2.26 3.18 23.06
CA ARG A 67 3.35 3.34 24.03
C ARG A 67 4.71 3.48 23.35
N GLY A 68 4.75 3.49 22.01
CA GLY A 68 5.96 3.54 21.21
C GLY A 68 6.74 2.23 21.15
N ALA A 69 6.17 1.11 21.62
CA ALA A 69 6.81 -0.19 21.49
C ALA A 69 6.75 -0.62 20.02
N ALA A 70 7.92 -0.81 19.42
CA ALA A 70 8.04 -1.22 18.03
C ALA A 70 7.98 -2.75 17.92
N ARG A 71 7.14 -3.25 17.02
CA ARG A 71 7.19 -4.65 16.56
C ARG A 71 7.23 -4.70 15.04
N VAL A 72 7.66 -5.84 14.49
CA VAL A 72 7.66 -6.09 13.04
C VAL A 72 6.78 -7.29 12.75
N VAL A 73 5.89 -7.14 11.77
CA VAL A 73 5.14 -8.23 11.15
C VAL A 73 5.74 -8.45 9.77
N THR A 74 6.35 -9.60 9.53
CA THR A 74 6.86 -9.97 8.21
C THR A 74 5.76 -10.69 7.44
N LEU A 75 5.56 -10.28 6.19
CA LEU A 75 4.59 -10.84 5.25
C LEU A 75 5.32 -11.46 4.05
N GLU A 76 5.06 -12.73 3.83
CA GLU A 76 5.51 -13.48 2.66
C GLU A 76 4.43 -13.51 1.56
N GLU A 77 4.76 -14.06 0.39
CA GLU A 77 3.83 -14.14 -0.74
C GLU A 77 2.53 -14.87 -0.39
N GLY A 78 1.39 -14.24 -0.71
CA GLY A 78 0.06 -14.75 -0.42
C GLY A 78 -0.47 -14.40 0.98
N GLU A 79 0.34 -13.74 1.82
CA GLU A 79 -0.07 -13.29 3.14
C GLU A 79 -0.55 -11.84 3.10
N PHE A 80 -1.54 -11.52 3.96
CA PHE A 80 -2.00 -10.16 4.16
C PHE A 80 -1.95 -9.75 5.62
N TYR A 81 -1.81 -8.44 5.82
CA TYR A 81 -1.99 -7.79 7.12
C TYR A 81 -2.91 -6.59 6.95
N ILE A 82 -3.76 -6.36 7.95
CA ILE A 82 -4.57 -5.15 8.07
C ILE A 82 -3.91 -4.30 9.14
N VAL A 83 -3.42 -3.13 8.73
CA VAL A 83 -2.99 -2.09 9.65
C VAL A 83 -4.25 -1.39 10.16
N PRO A 84 -4.55 -1.47 11.47
CA PRO A 84 -5.71 -0.77 12.02
C PRO A 84 -5.50 0.75 11.96
N ARG A 85 -6.58 1.49 11.76
CA ARG A 85 -6.57 2.96 11.88
C ARG A 85 -5.90 3.45 13.17
N GLY A 86 -5.20 4.55 13.06
CA GLY A 86 -4.43 5.20 14.12
C GLY A 86 -3.07 4.55 14.42
N VAL A 87 -2.77 3.37 13.84
CA VAL A 87 -1.49 2.69 14.10
C VAL A 87 -0.39 3.30 13.23
N GLU A 88 0.66 3.82 13.89
CA GLU A 88 1.87 4.29 13.21
C GLU A 88 2.64 3.11 12.65
N HIS A 89 2.88 3.13 11.34
CA HIS A 89 3.46 2.02 10.62
C HIS A 89 4.43 2.49 9.52
N LYS A 90 5.34 1.60 9.13
CA LYS A 90 6.29 1.81 8.04
C LYS A 90 6.51 0.49 7.30
N PRO A 91 6.02 0.34 6.06
CA PRO A 91 6.34 -0.82 5.23
C PRO A 91 7.78 -0.75 4.71
N GLU A 92 8.43 -1.90 4.60
CA GLU A 92 9.79 -2.05 4.09
C GLU A 92 9.92 -3.33 3.26
N ALA A 93 10.39 -3.22 2.02
CA ALA A 93 10.66 -4.37 1.16
C ALA A 93 11.95 -5.06 1.60
N ARG A 94 11.85 -6.33 1.99
CA ARG A 94 12.98 -7.13 2.48
C ARG A 94 13.63 -7.89 1.32
N GLY A 95 14.92 -7.68 1.12
CA GLY A 95 15.73 -8.51 0.21
C GLY A 95 15.51 -8.25 -1.29
N GLY A 96 14.78 -7.20 -1.66
CA GLY A 96 14.53 -6.85 -3.06
C GLY A 96 13.27 -6.00 -3.23
N ASP A 97 12.70 -6.04 -4.42
CA ASP A 97 11.39 -5.45 -4.69
C ASP A 97 10.29 -6.35 -4.13
N ALA A 98 9.21 -5.74 -3.62
CA ALA A 98 7.98 -6.44 -3.26
C ALA A 98 6.81 -5.88 -4.07
N HIS A 99 5.87 -6.74 -4.45
CA HIS A 99 4.63 -6.37 -5.12
C HIS A 99 3.47 -6.55 -4.16
N MET A 100 2.65 -5.52 -3.98
CA MET A 100 1.55 -5.55 -3.04
C MET A 100 0.26 -5.02 -3.63
N LEU A 101 -0.83 -5.63 -3.22
CA LEU A 101 -2.18 -5.10 -3.39
C LEU A 101 -2.56 -4.39 -2.09
N LEU A 102 -3.00 -3.14 -2.23
CA LEU A 102 -3.56 -2.37 -1.14
C LEU A 102 -5.08 -2.36 -1.27
N PHE A 103 -5.77 -2.41 -0.14
CA PHE A 103 -7.22 -2.29 -0.10
C PHE A 103 -7.65 -1.38 1.05
N GLU A 104 -8.25 -0.25 0.68
CA GLU A 104 -8.54 0.86 1.59
C GLU A 104 -9.57 1.83 1.00
N PRO A 105 -10.18 2.71 1.81
CA PRO A 105 -11.17 3.66 1.34
C PRO A 105 -10.65 4.54 0.20
N SER A 106 -11.54 4.91 -0.73
CA SER A 106 -11.19 5.77 -1.85
C SER A 106 -10.80 7.20 -1.43
N SER A 107 -11.06 7.58 -0.17
CA SER A 107 -10.66 8.86 0.41
C SER A 107 -9.28 8.82 1.06
N THR A 108 -8.61 7.67 1.10
CA THR A 108 -7.35 7.55 1.83
C THR A 108 -6.20 8.22 1.08
N ARG A 109 -5.56 9.18 1.76
CA ARG A 109 -4.30 9.82 1.36
C ARG A 109 -3.12 8.91 1.71
N SER A 110 -2.22 8.64 0.76
CA SER A 110 -1.19 7.56 0.84
C SER A 110 -0.18 7.65 2.00
N THR A 111 -0.07 8.79 2.67
CA THR A 111 0.83 8.97 3.84
C THR A 111 0.07 9.51 5.05
N GLY A 112 -1.26 9.42 5.02
CA GLY A 112 -2.15 9.99 6.03
C GLY A 112 -1.85 11.46 6.31
N ALA A 113 -1.65 11.81 7.58
CA ALA A 113 -1.39 13.19 7.99
C ALA A 113 0.05 13.70 7.73
N VAL A 114 0.95 12.85 7.21
CA VAL A 114 2.36 13.22 6.98
C VAL A 114 2.53 13.80 5.57
N ASP A 115 3.14 14.98 5.47
CA ASP A 115 3.53 15.58 4.19
C ASP A 115 4.92 15.09 3.76
N HIS A 116 5.00 14.44 2.60
CA HIS A 116 6.21 13.85 2.05
C HIS A 116 6.16 13.81 0.51
N ALA A 117 7.29 13.56 -0.15
CA ALA A 117 7.34 13.36 -1.61
C ALA A 117 6.55 12.12 -2.12
N TYR A 118 6.08 11.26 -1.21
CA TYR A 118 5.23 10.12 -1.52
C TYR A 118 3.75 10.37 -1.19
N SER A 119 3.44 11.55 -0.65
CA SER A 119 2.05 11.94 -0.39
C SER A 119 1.34 12.12 -1.71
N LEU A 120 0.28 11.34 -1.89
CA LEU A 120 -0.64 11.45 -3.01
C LEU A 120 -2.03 11.62 -2.41
N GLU A 121 -2.70 12.68 -2.84
CA GLU A 121 -4.13 12.84 -2.60
C GLU A 121 -4.92 11.81 -3.43
N PRO A 122 -6.12 11.41 -2.99
CA PRO A 122 -6.94 10.45 -3.72
C PRO A 122 -7.13 10.77 -5.22
N GLU A 123 -7.28 12.04 -5.55
CA GLU A 123 -7.45 12.55 -6.92
C GLU A 123 -6.15 12.55 -7.76
N GLU A 124 -4.99 12.42 -7.13
CA GLU A 124 -3.68 12.42 -7.80
C GLU A 124 -3.22 11.00 -8.16
N LEU A 125 -3.91 9.98 -7.66
CA LEU A 125 -3.59 8.58 -7.95
C LEU A 125 -3.86 8.25 -9.41
N ALA A 126 -2.82 7.81 -10.11
CA ALA A 126 -2.97 7.21 -11.43
C ALA A 126 -3.85 5.96 -11.36
N THR A 127 -4.58 5.70 -12.44
CA THR A 127 -5.30 4.45 -12.64
C THR A 127 -4.49 3.51 -13.52
N LEU A 128 -4.82 2.21 -13.51
CA LEU A 128 -4.23 1.27 -14.46
C LEU A 128 -4.50 1.63 -15.93
N GLU A 129 -5.47 2.47 -16.24
CA GLU A 129 -5.73 2.94 -17.61
C GLU A 129 -4.72 4.00 -18.04
N ASP A 130 -4.11 4.71 -17.08
CA ASP A 130 -3.13 5.78 -17.32
C ASP A 130 -1.69 5.27 -17.54
N LEU A 131 -1.42 3.99 -17.26
CA LEU A 131 -0.10 3.35 -17.37
C LEU A 131 0.25 2.83 -18.78
#